data_AF-A0A6P0RU88-F1
#
_entry.id   AF-A0A6P0RU88-F1
#
_cell.length_a   1.000
_cell.length_b   1.000
_cell.length_c   1.000
_cell.angle_alpha   90.00
_cell.angle_beta   90.00
_cell.angle_gamma   90.00
#
_symmetry.space_group_name_H-M   'P 1'
#
loop_
_entity.id
_entity.type
_entity.pdbx_description
1 polymer ?
#
loop_
_entity_poly.entity_id
_entity_poly.type
_entity_poly.pdbx_seq_one_letter_code
_entity_poly.pdbx_strand_id
1 'polypeptide(L)'
;MIIEEQIRQVEAIASSYENFKCVECAQAIKHYLISQKISGKRIKLDTGAAIDDRNNFIYDDSIISVDAISENGRHEGIAILINGVETIFDNHHPDGLLRDEWIENLQFFGKIHLGQDFQITEEDF
;
A
#
# COMPACT_ATOMS: atom_id res chain seq x y z
N MET A 1 -0.34 2.62 -21.05
CA MET A 1 -0.19 3.96 -20.46
C MET A 1 -1.53 4.32 -19.87
N ILE A 2 -1.58 4.57 -18.56
CA ILE A 2 -2.80 4.96 -17.86
C ILE A 2 -3.14 6.42 -18.19
N ILE A 3 -4.42 6.77 -18.28
CA ILE A 3 -4.91 8.13 -18.53
C ILE A 3 -5.59 8.72 -17.30
N GLU A 4 -5.80 10.04 -17.26
CA GLU A 4 -6.39 10.76 -16.11
C GLU A 4 -7.70 10.15 -15.61
N GLU A 5 -8.62 9.77 -16.51
CA GLU A 5 -9.87 9.15 -16.11
C GLU A 5 -9.65 7.80 -15.42
N GLN A 6 -8.68 7.01 -15.88
CA GLN A 6 -8.35 5.74 -15.24
C GLN A 6 -7.67 5.93 -13.88
N ILE A 7 -6.88 7.00 -13.72
CA ILE A 7 -6.31 7.38 -12.42
C ILE A 7 -7.44 7.72 -11.44
N ARG A 8 -8.41 8.56 -11.85
CA ARG A 8 -9.58 8.89 -11.02
C ARG A 8 -10.39 7.67 -10.60
N GLN A 9 -10.50 6.67 -11.46
CA GLN A 9 -11.16 5.41 -11.09
C GLN A 9 -10.34 4.61 -10.06
N VAL A 10 -9.01 4.62 -10.15
CA VAL A 10 -8.14 4.02 -9.11
C VAL A 10 -8.31 4.75 -7.78
N GLU A 11 -8.26 6.09 -7.78
CA GLU A 11 -8.50 6.94 -6.61
C GLU A 11 -9.88 6.64 -5.98
N ALA A 12 -10.93 6.55 -6.81
CA ALA A 12 -12.29 6.25 -6.37
C ALA A 12 -12.41 4.84 -5.76
N ILE A 13 -11.77 3.83 -6.35
CA ILE A 13 -11.72 2.47 -5.78
C ILE A 13 -11.00 2.52 -4.44
N ALA A 14 -9.80 3.11 -4.39
CA ALA A 14 -8.98 3.18 -3.19
C ALA A 14 -9.72 3.85 -2.02
N SER A 15 -10.34 5.01 -2.28
CA SER A 15 -11.08 5.78 -1.27
C SER A 15 -12.34 5.10 -0.73
N SER A 16 -12.80 4.01 -1.38
CA SER A 16 -13.98 3.26 -0.95
C SER A 16 -13.72 2.22 0.16
N TYR A 17 -12.45 2.02 0.53
CA TYR A 17 -12.05 1.04 1.53
C TYR A 17 -11.62 1.72 2.84
N GLU A 18 -12.17 1.24 3.95
CA GLU A 18 -11.86 1.74 5.28
C GLU A 18 -10.52 1.21 5.82
N ASN A 19 -10.18 1.56 7.05
CA ASN A 19 -9.02 1.01 7.74
C ASN A 19 -9.04 -0.54 7.77
N PHE A 20 -7.86 -1.17 7.78
CA PHE A 20 -7.68 -2.63 7.76
C PHE A 20 -8.18 -3.36 6.49
N LYS A 21 -8.45 -2.63 5.40
CA LYS A 21 -8.94 -3.17 4.12
C LYS A 21 -7.95 -3.07 2.96
N CYS A 22 -6.65 -3.01 3.26
CA CYS A 22 -5.60 -2.90 2.25
C CYS A 22 -5.60 -4.06 1.24
N VAL A 23 -5.85 -5.29 1.69
CA VAL A 23 -5.88 -6.49 0.84
C VAL A 23 -7.03 -6.43 -0.17
N GLU A 24 -8.24 -6.11 0.30
CA GLU A 24 -9.42 -5.96 -0.56
C GLU A 24 -9.28 -4.78 -1.52
N CYS A 25 -8.75 -3.65 -1.04
CA CYS A 25 -8.44 -2.47 -1.85
C CYS A 25 -7.46 -2.81 -2.98
N ALA A 26 -6.30 -3.39 -2.65
CA ALA A 26 -5.29 -3.78 -3.63
C ALA A 26 -5.85 -4.77 -4.66
N GLN A 27 -6.69 -5.73 -4.22
CA GLN A 27 -7.35 -6.66 -5.13
C GLN A 27 -8.32 -5.96 -6.09
N ALA A 28 -9.10 -5.00 -5.60
CA ALA A 28 -10.06 -4.26 -6.42
C ALA A 28 -9.36 -3.38 -7.47
N ILE A 29 -8.31 -2.65 -7.06
CA ILE A 29 -7.48 -1.87 -7.98
C ILE A 29 -6.86 -2.79 -9.03
N LYS A 30 -6.23 -3.92 -8.61
CA LYS A 30 -5.66 -4.90 -9.54
C LYS A 30 -6.69 -5.40 -10.57
N HIS A 31 -7.88 -5.79 -10.12
CA HIS A 31 -8.95 -6.25 -11.02
C HIS A 31 -9.36 -5.17 -12.02
N TYR A 32 -9.52 -3.93 -11.56
CA TYR A 32 -9.81 -2.80 -12.44
C TYR A 32 -8.73 -2.63 -13.49
N LEU A 33 -7.46 -2.53 -13.09
CA LEU A 33 -6.33 -2.34 -14.01
C LEU A 33 -6.22 -3.46 -15.04
N ILE A 34 -6.36 -4.73 -14.63
CA ILE A 34 -6.38 -5.87 -15.55
C ILE A 34 -7.53 -5.75 -16.56
N SER A 35 -8.73 -5.36 -16.11
CA SER A 35 -9.89 -5.15 -17.01
C SER A 35 -9.63 -4.06 -18.04
N GLN A 36 -8.83 -3.06 -17.68
CA GLN A 36 -8.40 -1.95 -18.55
C GLN A 36 -7.15 -2.28 -19.38
N LYS A 37 -6.58 -3.49 -19.22
CA LYS A 37 -5.32 -3.91 -19.84
C LYS A 37 -4.15 -2.99 -19.47
N ILE A 38 -4.13 -2.53 -18.22
CA ILE A 38 -3.08 -1.71 -17.64
C ILE A 38 -2.23 -2.61 -16.76
N SER A 39 -0.94 -2.68 -17.09
CA SER A 39 0.03 -3.38 -16.26
C SER A 39 0.26 -2.63 -14.95
N GLY A 40 0.52 -3.40 -13.90
CA GLY A 40 0.87 -2.87 -12.59
C GLY A 40 1.57 -3.92 -11.76
N LYS A 41 1.84 -3.58 -10.51
CA LYS A 41 2.48 -4.48 -9.56
C LYS A 41 1.77 -4.39 -8.22
N ARG A 42 1.51 -5.54 -7.61
CA ARG A 42 1.05 -5.62 -6.23
C ARG A 42 2.26 -5.69 -5.32
N ILE A 43 2.36 -4.74 -4.39
CA ILE A 43 3.41 -4.71 -3.38
C ILE A 43 2.80 -5.17 -2.06
N LYS A 44 3.44 -6.17 -1.45
CA LYS A 44 3.06 -6.71 -0.14
C LYS A 44 4.19 -6.43 0.84
N LEU A 45 3.85 -5.80 1.95
CA LEU A 45 4.74 -5.52 3.07
C LEU A 45 4.41 -6.49 4.21
N ASP A 46 5.45 -7.09 4.80
CA ASP A 46 5.36 -7.89 6.02
C ASP A 46 6.43 -7.39 7.02
N THR A 47 6.03 -7.17 8.26
CA THR A 47 6.92 -6.68 9.33
C THR A 47 7.69 -7.81 10.03
N GLY A 48 7.44 -9.08 9.66
CA GLY A 48 7.93 -10.25 10.38
C GLY A 48 7.15 -10.55 11.65
N ALA A 49 5.90 -10.11 11.77
CA ALA A 49 5.07 -10.28 12.97
C ALA A 49 4.84 -11.75 13.37
N ALA A 50 4.98 -12.69 12.44
CA ALA A 50 4.97 -14.13 12.73
C ALA A 50 6.17 -14.59 13.60
N ILE A 51 7.25 -13.81 13.64
CA ILE A 51 8.47 -14.08 14.41
C ILE A 51 8.49 -13.26 15.71
N ASP A 52 8.01 -12.02 15.66
CA ASP A 52 7.98 -11.08 16.80
C ASP A 52 6.63 -10.34 16.83
N ASP A 53 5.79 -10.67 17.80
CA ASP A 53 4.41 -10.16 17.91
C ASP A 53 4.33 -8.63 18.14
N ARG A 54 5.42 -8.00 18.58
CA ARG A 54 5.53 -6.54 18.68
C ARG A 54 5.44 -5.86 17.32
N ASN A 55 5.71 -6.59 16.24
CA ASN A 55 5.63 -6.09 14.87
C ASN A 55 4.22 -6.20 14.26
N ASN A 56 3.20 -6.60 15.03
CA ASN A 56 1.81 -6.70 14.53
C ASN A 56 1.22 -5.36 14.07
N PHE A 57 1.61 -4.26 14.69
CA PHE A 57 0.99 -2.97 14.40
C PHE A 57 1.82 -2.19 13.38
N ILE A 58 1.15 -1.73 12.33
CA ILE A 58 1.71 -0.75 11.38
C ILE A 58 0.95 0.55 11.58
N TYR A 59 1.70 1.66 11.68
CA TYR A 59 1.19 3.02 11.76
C TYR A 59 1.65 3.81 10.53
N ASP A 60 0.96 4.88 10.24
CA ASP A 60 1.24 5.76 9.11
C ASP A 60 1.39 7.20 9.59
N ASP A 61 2.62 7.71 9.57
CA ASP A 61 2.96 9.05 10.06
C ASP A 61 2.40 10.18 9.18
N SER A 62 1.96 9.87 7.96
CA SER A 62 1.38 10.87 7.05
C SER A 62 -0.11 11.13 7.34
N ILE A 63 -0.76 10.25 8.11
CA ILE A 63 -2.17 10.33 8.42
C ILE A 63 -2.35 10.84 9.84
N ILE A 64 -3.22 11.82 10.02
CA ILE A 64 -3.58 12.36 11.33
C ILE A 64 -4.55 11.39 12.02
N SER A 65 -4.02 10.23 12.44
CA SER A 65 -4.72 9.20 13.20
C SER A 65 -3.76 8.60 14.24
N VAL A 66 -4.32 8.14 15.35
CA VAL A 66 -3.58 7.37 16.37
C VAL A 66 -3.78 5.86 16.21
N ASP A 67 -4.69 5.46 15.32
CA ASP A 67 -5.02 4.07 15.09
C ASP A 67 -4.00 3.43 14.16
N ALA A 68 -3.67 2.17 14.42
CA ALA A 68 -2.86 1.38 13.51
C ALA A 68 -3.63 1.17 12.19
N ILE A 69 -2.92 1.12 11.06
CA ILE A 69 -3.47 0.77 9.75
C ILE A 69 -3.46 -0.75 9.49
N SER A 70 -2.73 -1.49 10.33
CA SER A 70 -2.65 -2.94 10.34
C SER A 70 -2.44 -3.45 11.76
N GLU A 71 -3.06 -4.58 12.09
CA GLU A 71 -2.91 -5.28 13.39
C GLU A 71 -2.31 -6.69 13.23
N ASN A 72 -1.85 -7.04 12.04
CA ASN A 72 -1.27 -8.35 11.73
C ASN A 72 0.10 -8.27 11.05
N GLY A 73 0.70 -7.08 11.03
CA GLY A 73 2.01 -6.81 10.46
C GLY A 73 2.04 -6.81 8.94
N ARG A 74 0.88 -6.71 8.27
CA ARG A 74 0.79 -6.71 6.81
C ARG A 74 0.13 -5.47 6.26
N HIS A 75 0.67 -4.96 5.17
CA HIS A 75 0.06 -3.88 4.39
C HIS A 75 0.29 -4.11 2.90
N GLU A 76 -0.63 -3.66 2.06
CA GLU A 76 -0.56 -3.89 0.62
C GLU A 76 -0.98 -2.67 -0.19
N GLY A 77 -0.30 -2.46 -1.31
CA GLY A 77 -0.58 -1.39 -2.26
C GLY A 77 -0.40 -1.84 -3.71
N ILE A 78 -0.90 -1.03 -4.64
CA ILE A 78 -0.73 -1.24 -6.08
C ILE A 78 0.16 -0.15 -6.67
N ALA A 79 1.27 -0.57 -7.26
CA ALA A 79 2.16 0.30 -8.02
C ALA A 79 1.71 0.42 -9.47
N ILE A 80 1.66 1.65 -9.97
CA ILE A 80 1.34 1.98 -11.36
C ILE A 80 2.41 2.94 -11.88
N LEU A 81 2.88 2.73 -13.11
CA LEU A 81 3.80 3.66 -13.76
C LEU A 81 3.01 4.79 -14.44
N ILE A 82 3.01 5.97 -13.84
CA ILE A 82 2.35 7.18 -14.34
C ILE A 82 3.43 8.13 -14.86
N ASN A 83 3.43 8.41 -16.18
CA ASN A 83 4.44 9.27 -16.82
C ASN A 83 5.90 8.89 -16.50
N GLY A 84 6.18 7.59 -16.32
CA GLY A 84 7.51 7.08 -15.97
C GLY A 84 7.85 7.11 -14.48
N VAL A 85 6.92 7.49 -13.62
CA VAL A 85 7.07 7.52 -12.16
C VAL A 85 6.24 6.40 -11.54
N GLU A 86 6.84 5.61 -10.65
CA GLU A 86 6.12 4.57 -9.90
C GLU A 86 5.33 5.24 -8.77
N THR A 87 4.01 5.13 -8.84
CA THR A 87 3.06 5.68 -7.87
C THR A 87 2.28 4.53 -7.22
N ILE A 88 2.27 4.51 -5.89
CA ILE A 88 1.64 3.47 -5.07
C ILE A 88 0.30 3.96 -4.56
N PHE A 89 -0.75 3.19 -4.79
CA PHE A 89 -2.10 3.43 -4.31
C PHE A 89 -2.50 2.39 -3.26
N ASP A 90 -3.10 2.83 -2.16
CA ASP A 90 -3.74 1.96 -1.17
C ASP A 90 -4.99 2.64 -0.59
N ASN A 91 -5.66 1.99 0.37
CA ASN A 91 -6.89 2.52 1.00
C ASN A 91 -6.67 3.78 1.85
N HIS A 92 -5.43 4.09 2.22
CA HIS A 92 -5.02 5.22 3.04
C HIS A 92 -4.46 6.39 2.23
N HIS A 93 -3.97 6.09 1.03
CA HIS A 93 -3.39 7.02 0.06
C HIS A 93 -4.10 6.87 -1.30
N PRO A 94 -5.38 7.27 -1.38
CA PRO A 94 -6.13 7.15 -2.63
C PRO A 94 -5.55 8.03 -3.75
N ASP A 95 -4.90 9.14 -3.41
CA ASP A 95 -4.24 10.05 -4.37
C ASP A 95 -2.85 9.53 -4.83
N GLY A 96 -2.41 8.43 -4.22
CA GLY A 96 -1.13 7.78 -4.48
C GLY A 96 0.08 8.50 -3.88
N LEU A 97 1.15 7.75 -3.64
CA LEU A 97 2.44 8.25 -3.16
C LEU A 97 3.58 7.73 -4.03
N LEU A 98 4.74 8.42 -3.98
CA LEU A 98 5.97 7.80 -4.45
C LEU A 98 6.31 6.59 -3.59
N ARG A 99 6.93 5.57 -4.18
CA ARG A 99 7.28 4.33 -3.47
C ARG A 99 8.07 4.59 -2.18
N ASP A 100 9.12 5.39 -2.25
CA ASP A 100 9.99 5.64 -1.10
C ASP A 100 9.23 6.41 0.00
N GLU A 101 8.40 7.37 -0.38
CA GLU A 101 7.54 8.10 0.54
C GLU A 101 6.52 7.18 1.21
N TRP A 102 5.88 6.30 0.43
CA TRP A 102 4.94 5.31 0.93
C TRP A 102 5.56 4.39 1.98
N ILE A 103 6.77 3.86 1.73
CA ILE A 103 7.46 2.98 2.70
C ILE A 103 7.95 3.76 3.92
N GLU A 104 8.42 4.99 3.74
CA GLU A 104 8.96 5.79 4.83
C GLU A 104 7.90 6.30 5.80
N ASN A 105 6.69 6.60 5.32
CA ASN A 105 5.58 6.98 6.19
C ASN A 105 5.16 5.84 7.12
N LEU A 106 5.42 4.59 6.76
CA LEU A 106 5.00 3.43 7.53
C LEU A 106 5.98 3.08 8.64
N GLN A 107 5.43 2.93 9.85
CA GLN A 107 6.18 2.66 11.06
C GLN A 107 5.67 1.39 11.76
N PHE A 108 6.61 0.61 12.31
CA PHE A 108 6.31 -0.53 13.18
C PHE A 108 7.41 -0.67 14.23
N PHE A 109 7.17 -1.44 15.29
CA PHE A 109 8.07 -1.57 16.43
C PHE A 109 9.52 -1.86 16.02
N GLY A 110 9.73 -2.87 15.18
CA GLY A 110 11.04 -3.28 14.70
C GLY A 110 11.80 -2.20 13.92
N LYS A 111 11.11 -1.42 13.08
CA LYS A 111 11.71 -0.28 12.35
C LYS A 111 12.21 0.77 13.33
N ILE A 112 11.35 1.20 14.26
CA ILE A 112 11.64 2.28 15.20
C ILE A 112 12.75 1.89 16.19
N HIS A 113 12.71 0.67 16.73
CA HIS A 113 13.53 0.31 17.88
C HIS A 113 14.69 -0.63 17.58
N LEU A 114 14.63 -1.36 16.46
CA LEU A 114 15.58 -2.43 16.13
C LEU A 114 16.27 -2.21 14.78
N GLY A 115 15.92 -1.16 14.03
CA GLY A 115 16.46 -0.89 12.69
C GLY A 115 16.08 -1.96 11.66
N GLN A 116 14.90 -2.57 11.80
CA GLN A 116 14.37 -3.54 10.84
C GLN A 116 13.68 -2.84 9.67
N ASP A 117 13.72 -3.47 8.49
CA ASP A 117 12.97 -3.06 7.31
C ASP A 117 11.79 -4.00 7.05
N PHE A 118 10.83 -3.54 6.24
CA PHE A 118 9.77 -4.40 5.72
C PHE A 118 10.34 -5.52 4.85
N GLN A 119 9.77 -6.71 4.97
CA GLN A 119 9.93 -7.77 3.99
C GLN A 119 8.98 -7.49 2.83
N ILE A 120 9.54 -7.22 1.65
CA ILE A 120 8.77 -6.79 0.48
C ILE A 120 8.64 -7.95 -0.52
N THR A 121 7.40 -8.24 -0.93
CA THR A 121 7.11 -9.13 -2.06
C THR A 121 6.38 -8.37 -3.14
N GLU A 122 6.77 -8.62 -4.40
CA GLU A 122 6.23 -7.94 -5.57
C GLU A 122 5.64 -8.94 -6.56
N GLU A 123 4.48 -8.62 -7.11
CA GLU A 123 3.76 -9.46 -8.06
C GLU A 123 3.26 -8.61 -9.24
N ASP A 124 3.93 -8.70 -10.39
CA ASP A 124 3.51 -8.06 -11.63
C ASP A 124 2.23 -8.70 -12.20
N PHE A 125 1.43 -7.91 -12.92
CA PHE A 125 0.24 -8.38 -13.63
C PHE A 125 -0.08 -7.56 -14.89
#